data_AF-A0A0B1TSN9-F1
#
_entry.id   AF-A0A0B1TSN9-F1
#
_cell.length_a   1.000
_cell.length_b   1.000
_cell.length_c   1.000
_cell.angle_alpha   90.00
_cell.angle_beta   90.00
_cell.angle_gamma   90.00
#
_symmetry.space_group_name_H-M   'P 1'
#
loop_
_entity.id
_entity.type
_entity.pdbx_description
1 polymer ?
#
loop_
_entity_poly.entity_id
_entity_poly.type
_entity_poly.pdbx_seq_one_letter_code
_entity_poly.pdbx_strand_id
1 'polypeptide(L)'
;MALCASYGDHRPVQTVFNRDLSIAGLPLNVQVACRNGRWIDEQRNISVNSLSCVYEPPTTTTEVTTTYAPGDPNNPCNQCTQDLYATPEAGQEGSTYMDFRYEKCLTVLVYCQPIKPNMHVDLLENGRSVALNGATINRTFECTEDREWVDTTSQLLVENVTCLMRDGQ
;
A
#
# COMPACT_ATOMS: atom_id res chain seq x y z
N MET A 1 -11.69 -4.70 3.63
CA MET A 1 -12.29 -4.07 2.45
C MET A 1 -11.46 -2.84 2.14
N ALA A 2 -10.56 -2.91 1.16
CA ALA A 2 -9.91 -1.71 0.62
C ALA A 2 -10.97 -0.92 -0.15
N LEU A 3 -10.97 0.41 -0.06
CA LEU A 3 -11.76 1.27 -0.94
C LEU A 3 -10.77 2.02 -1.82
N CYS A 4 -10.83 1.81 -3.12
CA CYS A 4 -9.97 2.45 -4.11
C CYS A 4 -10.47 3.86 -4.50
N ALA A 5 -11.50 4.37 -3.83
CA ALA A 5 -12.04 5.71 -4.09
C ALA A 5 -12.20 6.48 -2.76
N SER A 6 -11.80 7.76 -2.78
CA SER A 6 -12.07 8.68 -1.69
C SER A 6 -13.53 9.13 -1.74
N TYR A 7 -14.12 9.38 -0.57
CA TYR A 7 -15.50 9.83 -0.47
C TYR A 7 -15.68 11.20 -1.16
N GLY A 8 -16.47 11.23 -2.24
CA GLY A 8 -16.75 12.43 -3.03
C GLY A 8 -15.95 12.57 -4.34
N ASP A 9 -14.96 11.70 -4.59
CA ASP A 9 -14.26 11.63 -5.87
C ASP A 9 -15.05 10.75 -6.86
N HIS A 10 -15.39 11.32 -8.02
CA HIS A 10 -16.18 10.67 -9.05
C HIS A 10 -15.33 10.23 -10.26
N ARG A 11 -14.00 10.40 -10.19
CA ARG A 11 -13.10 9.93 -11.24
C ARG A 11 -13.14 8.40 -11.31
N PRO A 12 -13.15 7.80 -12.52
CA PRO A 12 -13.05 6.36 -12.66
C PRO A 12 -11.70 5.90 -12.09
N VAL A 13 -11.77 4.98 -11.12
CA VAL A 13 -10.60 4.32 -10.53
C VAL A 13 -10.68 2.83 -10.83
N GLN A 14 -9.53 2.26 -11.14
CA GLN A 14 -9.38 0.84 -11.42
C GLN A 14 -8.45 0.21 -10.38
N THR A 15 -8.86 -0.94 -9.85
CA THR A 15 -7.98 -1.77 -9.05
C THR A 15 -7.14 -2.65 -9.97
N VAL A 16 -5.83 -2.56 -9.85
CA VAL A 16 -4.85 -3.31 -10.66
C VAL A 16 -4.16 -4.33 -9.79
N PHE A 17 -4.24 -5.59 -10.21
CA PHE A 17 -3.52 -6.70 -9.59
C PHE A 17 -2.25 -6.99 -10.40
N ASN A 18 -1.12 -7.21 -9.72
CA ASN A 18 0.12 -7.70 -10.35
C ASN A 18 0.61 -6.81 -11.51
N ARG A 19 0.30 -5.51 -11.46
CA ARG A 19 0.57 -4.54 -12.53
C ARG A 19 -0.11 -4.87 -13.88
N ASP A 20 -1.10 -5.76 -13.86
CA ASP A 20 -1.84 -6.18 -15.05
C ASP A 20 -3.09 -5.32 -15.27
N LEU A 21 -2.97 -4.40 -16.23
CA LEU A 21 -4.04 -3.49 -16.65
C LEU A 21 -5.17 -4.20 -17.42
N SER A 22 -4.99 -5.46 -17.84
CA SER A 22 -6.08 -6.23 -18.47
C SER A 22 -7.15 -6.67 -17.47
N ILE A 23 -6.84 -6.56 -16.17
CA ILE A 23 -7.72 -6.89 -15.05
C ILE A 23 -8.61 -5.69 -14.66
N ALA A 24 -8.59 -4.60 -15.43
CA ALA A 24 -9.21 -3.30 -15.19
C ALA A 24 -10.76 -3.23 -15.11
N GLY A 25 -11.47 -4.36 -15.09
CA GLY A 25 -12.93 -4.40 -14.98
C GLY A 25 -13.48 -4.60 -13.56
N LEU A 26 -12.63 -4.55 -12.53
CA LEU A 26 -12.97 -5.07 -11.21
C LEU A 26 -13.46 -3.99 -10.22
N PRO A 27 -14.31 -4.37 -9.25
CA PRO A 27 -14.80 -3.48 -8.19
C PRO A 27 -13.67 -2.72 -7.48
N LEU A 28 -13.96 -1.47 -7.10
CA LEU A 28 -13.12 -0.57 -6.29
C LEU A 28 -12.78 -1.11 -4.90
N ASN A 29 -13.26 -2.30 -4.55
CA ASN A 29 -13.06 -2.90 -3.26
C ASN A 29 -12.46 -4.30 -3.37
N VAL A 30 -11.27 -4.43 -2.79
CA VAL A 30 -10.53 -5.69 -2.76
C VAL A 30 -10.26 -6.09 -1.32
N GLN A 31 -10.42 -7.37 -1.05
CA GLN A 31 -10.04 -8.00 0.21
C GLN A 31 -9.02 -9.08 -0.14
N VAL A 32 -7.78 -8.90 0.33
CA VAL A 32 -6.73 -9.89 0.20
C VAL A 32 -6.49 -10.57 1.54
N ALA A 33 -6.21 -11.87 1.49
CA ALA A 33 -5.84 -12.68 2.64
C ALA A 33 -4.47 -13.31 2.39
N CYS A 34 -3.61 -13.36 3.40
CA CYS A 34 -2.38 -14.13 3.32
C CYS A 34 -2.65 -15.59 3.69
N ARG A 35 -2.29 -16.54 2.81
CA ARG A 35 -2.31 -17.98 3.10
C ARG A 35 -1.05 -18.62 2.55
N ASN A 36 -0.33 -19.37 3.39
CA ASN A 36 0.89 -20.11 3.00
C ASN A 36 1.94 -19.23 2.28
N GLY A 37 2.18 -18.01 2.77
CA GLY A 37 3.19 -17.10 2.20
C GLY A 37 2.76 -16.42 0.89
N ARG A 38 1.47 -16.45 0.54
CA ARG A 38 0.92 -15.78 -0.64
C ARG A 38 -0.27 -14.93 -0.27
N TRP A 39 -0.31 -13.69 -0.77
CA TRP A 39 -1.53 -12.89 -0.73
C TRP A 39 -2.48 -13.39 -1.81
N ILE A 40 -3.75 -13.60 -1.44
CA ILE A 40 -4.78 -14.14 -2.33
C ILE A 40 -6.02 -13.28 -2.18
N ASP A 41 -6.58 -12.84 -3.30
CA ASP A 41 -7.95 -12.35 -3.34
C ASP A 41 -8.89 -13.55 -3.33
N GLU A 42 -9.54 -13.81 -2.19
CA GLU A 42 -10.37 -15.01 -2.00
C GLU A 42 -11.59 -15.05 -2.91
N GLN A 43 -12.15 -13.88 -3.26
CA GLN A 43 -13.33 -13.81 -4.12
C GLN A 43 -13.00 -14.22 -5.55
N ARG A 44 -11.77 -13.95 -6.00
CA ARG A 44 -11.34 -14.08 -7.40
C ARG A 44 -10.31 -15.18 -7.60
N ASN A 45 -9.80 -15.75 -6.52
CA ASN A 45 -8.73 -16.76 -6.52
C ASN A 45 -7.47 -16.30 -7.27
N ILE A 46 -7.11 -15.02 -7.13
CA ILE A 46 -5.94 -14.41 -7.75
C ILE A 46 -4.82 -14.36 -6.72
N SER A 47 -3.63 -14.86 -7.07
CA SER A 47 -2.41 -14.60 -6.29
C SER A 47 -2.01 -13.15 -6.51
N VAL A 48 -1.99 -12.37 -5.43
CA VAL A 48 -1.71 -10.94 -5.44
C VAL A 48 -0.25 -10.73 -5.06
N ASN A 49 0.56 -10.42 -6.06
CA ASN A 49 1.95 -10.02 -5.93
C ASN A 49 2.13 -8.52 -6.08
N SER A 50 1.07 -7.73 -6.32
CA SER A 50 1.02 -6.28 -6.15
C SER A 50 -0.44 -5.82 -6.26
N LEU A 51 -0.79 -4.72 -5.59
CA LEU A 51 -2.10 -4.11 -5.67
C LEU A 51 -1.96 -2.60 -5.81
N SER A 52 -2.55 -2.04 -6.86
CA SER A 52 -2.47 -0.62 -7.19
C SER A 52 -3.86 -0.07 -7.50
N CYS A 53 -4.04 1.23 -7.27
CA CYS A 53 -5.21 1.97 -7.74
C CYS A 53 -4.73 2.92 -8.82
N VAL A 54 -5.34 2.86 -10.00
CA VAL A 54 -5.07 3.81 -11.09
C VAL A 54 -6.33 4.60 -11.37
N TYR A 55 -6.21 5.91 -11.20
CA TYR A 55 -7.14 6.86 -11.78
C TYR A 55 -6.91 6.87 -13.29
N GLU A 56 -7.97 6.90 -14.09
CA GLU A 56 -7.79 7.15 -15.52
C GLU A 56 -7.14 8.54 -15.70
N PRO A 57 -6.04 8.65 -16.46
CA PRO A 57 -5.36 9.92 -16.62
C PRO A 57 -6.23 10.89 -17.43
N PRO A 58 -6.33 12.18 -17.03
CA PRO A 58 -6.90 13.20 -17.89
C PRO A 58 -5.97 13.42 -19.09
N THR A 59 -6.54 13.42 -20.30
CA THR A 59 -5.81 13.73 -21.53
C THR A 59 -5.45 15.22 -21.58
N THR A 60 -4.20 15.60 -21.29
CA THR A 60 -3.68 16.93 -21.67
C THR A 60 -2.17 16.95 -21.86
N THR A 61 -1.73 17.54 -22.97
CA THR A 61 -0.34 17.82 -23.35
C THR A 61 -0.06 19.30 -23.12
N THR A 62 0.99 19.69 -22.38
CA THR A 62 1.81 20.92 -22.56
C THR A 62 2.98 20.92 -21.56
N GLU A 63 4.19 21.29 -22.02
CA GLU A 63 5.42 21.51 -21.22
C GLU A 63 5.46 22.95 -20.66
N VAL A 64 5.72 23.15 -19.35
CA VAL A 64 6.35 24.37 -18.78
C VAL A 64 6.95 24.07 -17.39
N THR A 65 8.17 24.56 -17.15
CA THR A 65 8.87 24.86 -15.87
C THR A 65 8.30 24.21 -14.59
N THR A 66 8.94 23.15 -14.12
CA THR A 66 8.40 22.21 -13.12
C THR A 66 8.46 22.73 -11.69
N THR A 67 7.47 23.54 -11.33
CA THR A 67 6.85 23.37 -9.99
C THR A 67 5.82 22.27 -10.20
N TYR A 68 6.14 21.03 -9.81
CA TYR A 68 5.24 19.90 -10.03
C TYR A 68 3.89 20.14 -9.34
N ALA A 69 2.79 19.92 -10.05
CA ALA A 69 1.48 19.90 -9.42
C ALA A 69 1.37 18.68 -8.48
N PRO A 70 0.53 18.73 -7.42
CA PRO A 70 0.20 17.55 -6.62
C PRO A 70 -0.22 16.38 -7.50
N GLY A 71 0.46 15.24 -7.36
CA GLY A 71 0.22 14.05 -8.17
C GLY A 71 0.76 14.06 -9.60
N ASP A 72 1.62 15.02 -9.99
CA ASP A 72 2.31 14.98 -11.29
C ASP A 72 3.17 13.71 -11.40
N PRO A 73 2.96 12.85 -12.42
CA PRO A 73 3.71 11.61 -12.60
C PRO A 73 5.20 11.84 -12.89
N ASN A 74 5.59 13.04 -13.31
CA ASN A 74 6.99 13.40 -13.55
C ASN A 74 7.70 13.91 -12.29
N ASN A 75 6.98 14.13 -11.19
CA ASN A 75 7.58 14.50 -9.91
C ASN A 75 8.35 13.29 -9.34
N PRO A 76 9.68 13.38 -9.10
CA PRO A 76 10.46 12.27 -8.56
C PRO A 76 9.89 11.70 -7.25
N CYS A 77 9.35 12.55 -6.37
CA CYS A 77 8.75 12.08 -5.11
C CYS A 77 7.34 11.50 -5.26
N ASN A 78 6.86 11.30 -6.50
CA ASN A 78 5.68 10.49 -6.82
C ASN A 78 6.05 9.14 -7.45
N GLN A 79 7.34 8.81 -7.57
CA GLN A 79 7.85 7.68 -8.35
C GLN A 79 8.42 6.53 -7.49
N CYS A 80 8.17 6.52 -6.19
CA CYS A 80 8.54 5.37 -5.37
C CYS A 80 7.79 4.11 -5.81
N THR A 81 8.43 2.95 -5.61
CA THR A 81 7.81 1.66 -5.88
C THR A 81 6.53 1.50 -5.05
N GLN A 82 5.46 1.03 -5.66
CA GLN A 82 4.23 0.68 -4.92
C GLN A 82 4.32 -0.71 -4.26
N ASP A 83 5.42 -1.43 -4.49
CA ASP A 83 5.70 -2.72 -3.86
C ASP A 83 6.39 -2.53 -2.49
N LEU A 84 5.74 -1.79 -1.59
CA LEU A 84 6.24 -1.55 -0.24
C LEU A 84 5.98 -2.72 0.72
N TYR A 85 5.13 -3.69 0.37
CA TYR A 85 4.91 -4.86 1.21
C TYR A 85 6.06 -5.87 1.05
N ALA A 86 6.50 -6.48 2.14
CA ALA A 86 7.39 -7.63 2.05
C ALA A 86 6.58 -8.90 1.75
N THR A 87 7.22 -9.87 1.08
CA THR A 87 6.64 -11.20 0.95
C THR A 87 6.69 -11.89 2.32
N PRO A 88 5.55 -12.34 2.87
CA PRO A 88 5.53 -13.01 4.16
C PRO A 88 6.21 -14.39 4.08
N GLU A 89 6.94 -14.74 5.14
CA GLU A 89 7.56 -16.05 5.26
C GLU A 89 6.54 -17.16 5.59
N ALA A 90 6.92 -18.42 5.37
CA ALA A 90 6.08 -19.56 5.72
C ALA A 90 5.74 -19.55 7.22
N GLY A 91 4.44 -19.59 7.55
CA GLY A 91 3.94 -19.55 8.92
C GLY A 91 3.63 -18.14 9.45
N GLN A 92 3.92 -17.09 8.67
CA GLN A 92 3.48 -15.73 9.00
C GLN A 92 2.04 -15.51 8.53
N GLU A 93 1.23 -14.91 9.40
CA GLU A 93 -0.16 -14.58 9.17
C GLU A 93 -0.40 -13.11 9.53
N GLY A 94 -1.38 -12.46 8.88
CA GLY A 94 -1.71 -11.06 9.12
C GLY A 94 -2.57 -10.46 8.01
N SER A 95 -3.08 -9.25 8.25
CA SER A 95 -3.76 -8.44 7.25
C SER A 95 -3.12 -7.06 7.20
N THR A 96 -2.82 -6.62 5.98
CA THR A 96 -2.28 -5.30 5.69
C THR A 96 -3.20 -4.61 4.70
N TYR A 97 -3.53 -3.35 4.98
CA TYR A 97 -4.20 -2.45 4.06
C TYR A 97 -3.29 -1.26 3.81
N MET A 98 -3.17 -0.83 2.56
CA MET A 98 -2.35 0.31 2.15
C MET A 98 -3.23 1.32 1.42
N ASP A 99 -3.15 2.58 1.82
CA ASP A 99 -3.87 3.70 1.22
C ASP A 99 -2.85 4.72 0.68
N PHE A 100 -2.67 4.74 -0.64
CA PHE A 100 -1.74 5.63 -1.33
C PHE A 100 -2.40 6.97 -1.64
N ARG A 101 -1.72 8.08 -1.31
CA ARG A 101 -2.23 9.44 -1.50
C ARG A 101 -1.20 10.32 -2.18
N TYR A 102 -1.64 11.07 -3.18
CA TYR A 102 -0.83 12.04 -3.88
C TYR A 102 -1.06 13.43 -3.27
N GLU A 103 -0.23 13.81 -2.31
CA GLU A 103 -0.25 15.16 -1.72
C GLU A 103 0.89 16.01 -2.33
N LYS A 104 1.83 16.47 -1.51
CA LYS A 104 3.07 17.10 -2.01
C LYS A 104 3.99 16.07 -2.66
N CYS A 105 4.11 14.93 -1.99
CA CYS A 105 4.76 13.72 -2.48
C CYS A 105 3.79 12.54 -2.31
N LEU A 106 4.11 11.42 -2.93
CA LEU A 106 3.36 10.19 -2.74
C LEU A 106 3.53 9.73 -1.29
N THR A 107 2.43 9.56 -0.59
CA THR A 107 2.38 9.01 0.75
C THR A 107 1.61 7.70 0.73
N VAL A 108 1.89 6.82 1.68
CA VAL A 108 1.12 5.60 1.89
C VAL A 108 0.84 5.41 3.37
N LEU A 109 -0.43 5.22 3.70
CA LEU A 109 -0.88 4.89 5.03
C LEU A 109 -1.12 3.37 5.10
N VAL A 110 -0.28 2.69 5.88
CA VAL A 110 -0.35 1.26 6.11
C VAL A 110 -1.15 1.00 7.37
N TYR A 111 -2.11 0.09 7.31
CA TYR A 111 -2.90 -0.39 8.42
C TYR A 111 -2.67 -1.89 8.59
N CYS A 112 -2.29 -2.31 9.79
CA CYS A 112 -2.18 -3.73 10.15
C CYS A 112 -3.30 -4.11 11.11
N GLN A 113 -3.87 -5.29 10.90
CA GLN A 113 -4.82 -5.89 11.82
C GLN A 113 -4.66 -7.42 11.85
N PRO A 114 -4.92 -8.07 13.00
CA PRO A 114 -4.93 -9.51 13.12
C PRO A 114 -6.12 -10.10 12.37
N ILE A 115 -5.98 -11.34 11.92
CA ILE A 115 -7.06 -12.10 11.27
C ILE A 115 -7.78 -13.06 12.24
N LYS A 116 -7.23 -13.22 13.45
CA LYS A 116 -7.79 -14.06 14.52
C LYS A 116 -8.12 -13.20 15.74
N PRO A 117 -9.20 -13.51 16.48
CA PRO A 117 -9.53 -12.80 17.71
C PRO A 117 -8.43 -13.00 18.77
N ASN A 118 -8.26 -12.02 19.64
CA ASN A 118 -7.27 -12.01 20.74
C ASN A 118 -5.80 -12.11 20.28
N MET A 119 -5.52 -11.80 19.02
CA MET A 119 -4.16 -11.65 18.51
C MET A 119 -3.79 -10.16 18.42
N HIS A 120 -2.50 -9.89 18.42
CA HIS A 120 -1.94 -8.59 18.05
C HIS A 120 -1.21 -8.68 16.72
N VAL A 121 -0.84 -7.53 16.17
CA VAL A 121 0.07 -7.40 15.04
C VAL A 121 1.28 -6.57 15.48
N ASP A 122 2.42 -6.88 14.88
CA ASP A 122 3.68 -6.16 15.00
C ASP A 122 4.04 -5.62 13.61
N LEU A 123 4.35 -4.32 13.51
CA LEU A 123 4.84 -3.73 12.27
C LEU A 123 6.34 -3.95 12.17
N LEU A 124 6.77 -4.56 11.08
CA LEU A 124 8.17 -4.71 10.74
C LEU A 124 8.52 -3.77 9.58
N GLU A 125 9.54 -2.96 9.75
CA GLU A 125 10.17 -2.18 8.69
C GLU A 125 11.51 -2.85 8.34
N ASN A 126 11.72 -3.18 7.07
CA ASN A 126 12.90 -3.90 6.59
C ASN A 126 13.15 -5.21 7.37
N GLY A 127 12.05 -5.91 7.71
CA GLY A 127 12.07 -7.14 8.51
C GLY A 127 12.37 -6.96 10.00
N ARG A 128 12.47 -5.73 10.52
CA ARG A 128 12.76 -5.45 11.94
C ARG A 128 11.56 -4.79 12.63
N SER A 129 11.24 -5.23 13.84
CA SER A 129 10.16 -4.61 14.62
C SER A 129 10.53 -3.17 14.96
N VAL A 130 9.57 -2.27 14.76
CA VAL A 130 9.68 -0.86 15.15
C VAL A 130 9.00 -0.58 16.48
N ALA A 131 8.82 -1.61 17.30
CA ALA A 131 8.13 -1.54 18.60
C ALA A 131 6.71 -0.98 18.51
N LEU A 132 6.04 -1.15 17.36
CA LEU A 132 4.66 -0.79 17.15
C LEU A 132 3.81 -2.07 17.09
N ASN A 133 3.13 -2.36 18.19
CA ASN A 133 2.28 -3.54 18.32
C ASN A 133 0.89 -3.20 18.88
N GLY A 134 -0.10 -4.05 18.58
CA GLY A 134 -1.45 -3.90 19.11
C GLY A 134 -2.51 -4.63 18.31
N ALA A 135 -3.78 -4.46 18.71
CA ALA A 135 -4.91 -5.07 18.01
C ALA A 135 -5.17 -4.44 16.63
N THR A 136 -4.84 -3.17 16.46
CA THR A 136 -4.81 -2.49 15.17
C THR A 136 -3.73 -1.43 15.24
N ILE A 137 -2.86 -1.36 14.25
CA ILE A 137 -1.80 -0.34 14.16
C ILE A 137 -1.81 0.29 12.78
N ASN A 138 -1.35 1.54 12.70
CA ASN A 138 -1.18 2.23 11.44
C ASN A 138 0.15 3.00 11.40
N ARG A 139 0.68 3.21 10.20
CA ARG A 139 1.93 3.91 9.97
C ARG A 139 1.94 4.59 8.60
N THR A 140 2.46 5.81 8.54
CA THR A 140 2.54 6.58 7.29
C THR A 140 3.98 6.63 6.80
N PHE A 141 4.15 6.33 5.52
CA PHE A 141 5.41 6.47 4.80
C PHE A 141 5.26 7.53 3.69
N GLU A 142 6.33 8.27 3.43
CA GLU A 142 6.39 9.30 2.39
C GLU A 142 7.51 8.98 1.41
N CYS A 143 7.25 9.20 0.13
CA CYS A 143 8.23 9.06 -0.94
C CYS A 143 9.09 10.32 -1.02
N THR A 144 10.41 10.15 -1.11
CA THR A 144 11.38 11.24 -1.25
C THR A 144 11.67 11.56 -2.71
N GLU A 145 12.33 12.70 -2.98
CA GLU A 145 12.80 13.06 -4.32
C GLU A 145 13.80 12.05 -4.91
N ASP A 146 14.51 11.31 -4.03
CA ASP A 146 15.42 10.22 -4.40
C ASP A 146 14.70 8.91 -4.72
N ARG A 147 13.35 8.91 -4.69
CA ARG A 147 12.47 7.77 -4.97
C ARG A 147 12.58 6.66 -3.92
N GLU A 148 12.85 7.05 -2.67
CA GLU A 148 12.93 6.15 -1.53
C GLU A 148 11.76 6.40 -0.59
N TRP A 149 11.28 5.36 0.10
CA TRP A 149 10.28 5.54 1.14
C TRP A 149 10.95 5.86 2.47
N VAL A 150 10.39 6.83 3.20
CA VAL A 150 10.77 7.13 4.57
C VAL A 150 9.57 7.00 5.50
N ASP A 151 9.81 6.47 6.70
CA ASP A 151 8.82 6.53 7.77
C ASP A 151 8.70 7.98 8.25
N THR A 152 7.49 8.54 8.16
CA THR A 152 7.22 9.93 8.55
C THR A 152 7.51 10.23 10.03
N THR A 153 7.54 9.21 10.89
CA THR A 153 7.82 9.39 12.32
C THR A 153 9.29 9.20 12.66
N SER A 154 9.93 8.10 12.21
CA SER A 154 11.34 7.83 12.53
C SER A 154 12.32 8.51 11.59
N GLN A 155 11.85 8.96 10.41
CA GLN A 155 12.66 9.51 9.32
C GLN A 155 13.71 8.53 8.78
N LEU A 156 13.49 7.22 9.00
CA LEU A 156 14.35 6.15 8.49
C LEU A 156 13.86 5.69 7.12
N LEU A 157 14.82 5.24 6.30
CA LEU A 157 14.54 4.62 5.00
C LEU A 157 13.88 3.26 5.18
N VAL A 158 12.85 3.02 4.37
CA VAL A 158 12.03 1.81 4.39
C VAL A 158 12.01 1.23 2.98
N GLU A 159 12.50 0.02 2.83
CA GLU A 159 12.43 -0.76 1.59
C GLU A 159 11.16 -1.59 1.55
N ASN A 160 10.76 -2.15 2.69
CA ASN A 160 9.55 -2.97 2.80
C ASN A 160 8.93 -2.94 4.20
N VAL A 161 7.65 -3.28 4.25
CA VAL A 161 6.81 -3.29 5.43
C VAL A 161 6.10 -4.64 5.53
N THR A 162 6.08 -5.22 6.73
CA THR A 162 5.35 -6.45 7.04
C THR A 162 4.48 -6.25 8.27
N CYS A 163 3.24 -6.75 8.23
CA CYS A 163 2.41 -6.88 9.42
C CYS A 163 2.43 -8.33 9.89
N LEU A 164 3.04 -8.58 11.04
CA LEU A 164 3.18 -9.93 11.58
C LEU A 164 2.21 -10.14 12.75
N MET A 165 1.27 -11.07 12.61
CA MET A 165 0.38 -11.45 13.71
C MET A 165 1.16 -12.18 14.81
N ARG A 166 0.86 -11.84 16.07
CA ARG A 166 1.47 -12.35 17.30
C ARG A 166 0.37 -12.67 18.31
N ASP A 167 0.65 -13.58 19.23
CA ASP A 167 -0.23 -13.80 20.38
C ASP A 167 -0.36 -12.49 21.17
N GLY A 168 -1.59 -12.15 21.59
CA GLY A 168 -1.81 -11.03 22.49
C GLY A 168 -1.23 -11.35 23.86
N GLN A 169 -0.33 -10.49 24.37
CA GLN A 169 0.10 -10.56 25.77
C GLN A 169 -0.98 -10.02 26.70
#